data_AF-A0A662PYU3-F1
#
_entry.id   AF-A0A662PYU3-F1
#
_cell.length_a   1.000
_cell.length_b   1.000
_cell.length_c   1.000
_cell.angle_alpha   90.00
_cell.angle_beta   90.00
_cell.angle_gamma   90.00
#
_symmetry.space_group_name_H-M   'P 1'
#
loop_
_entity.id
_entity.type
_entity.pdbx_description
1 polymer ?
#
loop_
_entity_poly.entity_id
_entity_poly.type
_entity_poly.pdbx_seq_one_letter_code
_entity_poly.pdbx_strand_id
1 'polypeptide(L)'
;MIARRRYRDLKERLLYSEVVELRNAEGNVDELFYRIRLFNTNIKLVRLAESLLRKMGIGSRIYACRQPSVISDPRSRKIYVRRYRTLYHLVISRRENIVKFAGEIGFRIRRKREALENLLRKYNSEPT
;
A
#
# COMPACT_ATOMS: atom_id res chain seq x y z
N MET A 1 28.40 19.97 -11.06
CA MET A 1 27.51 18.79 -11.26
C MET A 1 27.19 17.96 -10.00
N ILE A 2 27.95 18.09 -8.90
CA ILE A 2 27.82 17.22 -7.70
C ILE A 2 26.57 17.53 -6.86
N ALA A 3 26.17 18.81 -6.75
CA ALA A 3 25.01 19.22 -5.95
C ALA A 3 23.67 18.66 -6.46
N ARG A 4 23.47 18.58 -7.78
CA ARG A 4 22.24 18.00 -8.39
C ARG A 4 22.08 16.50 -8.13
N ARG A 5 23.20 15.77 -8.00
CA ARG A 5 23.20 14.31 -7.74
C ARG A 5 22.86 14.03 -6.27
N ARG A 6 23.52 14.74 -5.35
CA ARG A 6 23.28 14.65 -3.90
C ARG A 6 21.86 15.07 -3.49
N TYR A 7 21.29 16.07 -4.16
CA TYR A 7 19.91 16.52 -3.93
C TYR A 7 18.87 15.53 -4.46
N ARG A 8 19.19 14.80 -5.54
CA ARG A 8 18.34 13.74 -6.09
C ARG A 8 18.28 12.54 -5.15
N ASP A 9 19.43 12.10 -4.64
CA ASP A 9 19.51 10.99 -3.67
C ASP A 9 18.78 11.30 -2.36
N LEU A 10 18.89 12.53 -1.85
CA LEU A 10 18.17 12.96 -0.65
C LEU A 10 16.65 12.98 -0.88
N LYS A 11 16.18 13.46 -2.04
CA LYS A 11 14.76 13.41 -2.41
C LYS A 11 14.26 11.98 -2.55
N GLU A 12 15.05 11.10 -3.17
CA GLU A 12 14.69 9.68 -3.31
C GLU A 12 14.60 8.97 -1.96
N ARG A 13 15.52 9.26 -1.02
CA ARG A 13 15.45 8.75 0.36
C ARG A 13 14.23 9.26 1.11
N LEU A 14 13.90 10.55 0.97
CA LEU A 14 12.73 11.16 1.61
C LEU A 14 11.42 10.55 1.06
N LEU A 15 11.34 10.38 -0.26
CA LEU A 15 10.21 9.72 -0.93
C LEU A 15 10.08 8.24 -0.51
N TYR A 16 11.21 7.55 -0.31
CA TYR A 16 11.21 6.20 0.23
C TYR A 16 10.63 6.15 1.65
N SER A 17 11.02 7.08 2.52
CA SER A 17 10.46 7.14 3.88
C SER A 17 8.96 7.42 3.88
N GLU A 18 8.47 8.30 3.00
CA GLU A 18 7.02 8.58 2.90
C GLU A 18 6.23 7.33 2.50
N VAL A 19 6.71 6.53 1.54
CA VAL A 19 6.07 5.26 1.16
C VAL A 19 6.09 4.26 2.30
N VAL A 20 7.19 4.22 3.06
CA VAL A 20 7.33 3.35 4.23
C VAL A 20 6.35 3.74 5.34
N GLU A 21 6.14 5.02 5.59
CA GLU A 21 5.17 5.47 6.58
C GLU A 21 3.75 5.18 6.11
N LEU A 22 3.44 5.53 4.86
CA LEU A 22 2.11 5.39 4.29
C LEU A 22 1.66 3.92 4.21
N ARG A 23 2.53 2.97 3.86
CA ARG A 23 2.20 1.53 3.92
C ARG A 23 2.00 1.04 5.36
N ASN A 24 2.75 1.56 6.33
CA ASN A 24 2.65 1.11 7.71
C ASN A 24 1.36 1.62 8.35
N ALA A 25 0.90 2.82 7.98
CA ALA A 25 -0.40 3.33 8.38
C ALA A 25 -1.55 2.63 7.61
N GLU A 26 -1.49 2.65 6.28
CA GLU A 26 -2.67 2.41 5.42
C GLU A 26 -2.59 1.13 4.58
N GLY A 27 -1.42 0.49 4.54
CA GLY A 27 -1.22 -0.75 3.80
C GLY A 27 -1.78 -1.97 4.54
N ASN A 28 -2.30 -2.95 3.81
CA ASN A 28 -2.75 -4.23 4.35
C ASN A 28 -2.37 -5.37 3.40
N VAL A 29 -2.06 -6.52 3.98
CA VAL A 29 -1.89 -7.77 3.24
C VAL A 29 -3.24 -8.48 3.21
N ASP A 30 -3.68 -8.86 2.02
CA ASP A 30 -4.89 -9.64 1.80
C ASP A 30 -4.47 -11.03 1.35
N GLU A 31 -4.30 -11.92 2.35
CA GLU A 31 -3.76 -13.27 2.17
C GLU A 31 -4.71 -14.21 1.44
N LEU A 32 -6.00 -13.87 1.35
CA LEU A 32 -7.00 -14.68 0.65
C LEU A 32 -6.97 -14.41 -0.86
N PHE A 33 -6.77 -13.14 -1.24
CA PHE A 33 -6.75 -12.72 -2.64
C PHE A 33 -5.34 -12.45 -3.18
N TYR A 34 -4.31 -12.94 -2.49
CA TYR A 34 -2.91 -12.81 -2.89
C TYR A 34 -2.51 -11.40 -3.35
N ARG A 35 -2.83 -10.39 -2.52
CA ARG A 35 -2.60 -8.97 -2.88
C ARG A 35 -2.19 -8.12 -1.69
N ILE A 36 -1.45 -7.06 -1.98
CA ILE A 36 -1.18 -5.98 -1.02
C ILE A 36 -2.04 -4.80 -1.42
N ARG A 37 -2.74 -4.21 -0.46
CA ARG A 37 -3.61 -3.05 -0.66
C ARG A 37 -3.13 -1.87 0.14
N LEU A 38 -3.35 -0.69 -0.38
CA LEU A 38 -3.10 0.56 0.30
C LEU A 38 -4.24 1.52 -0.06
N PHE A 39 -4.83 2.19 0.91
CA PHE A 39 -6.04 2.96 0.66
C PHE A 39 -6.03 4.32 1.33
N ASN A 40 -6.39 5.35 0.56
CA ASN A 40 -6.47 6.73 1.05
C ASN A 40 -7.65 7.47 0.38
N THR A 41 -8.18 8.49 1.03
CA THR A 41 -9.18 9.40 0.43
C THR A 41 -8.55 10.45 -0.48
N ASN A 42 -7.26 10.73 -0.33
CA ASN A 42 -6.48 11.65 -1.15
C ASN A 42 -5.81 10.92 -2.33
N ILE A 43 -6.39 11.08 -3.53
CA ILE A 43 -5.86 10.49 -4.76
C ILE A 43 -4.42 10.91 -5.09
N LYS A 44 -3.99 12.13 -4.69
CA LYS A 44 -2.62 12.59 -4.99
C LYS A 44 -1.59 11.74 -4.27
N LEU A 45 -1.85 11.36 -3.01
CA LEU A 45 -0.98 10.46 -2.24
C LEU A 45 -0.95 9.05 -2.86
N VAL A 46 -2.10 8.55 -3.30
CA VAL A 46 -2.19 7.22 -3.93
C VAL A 46 -1.43 7.19 -5.27
N ARG A 47 -1.55 8.24 -6.10
CA ARG A 47 -0.79 8.37 -7.35
C ARG A 47 0.70 8.57 -7.12
N LEU A 48 1.09 9.27 -6.06
CA LEU A 48 2.49 9.39 -5.66
C LEU A 48 3.06 8.02 -5.31
N ALA A 49 2.36 7.25 -4.47
CA ALA A 49 2.76 5.89 -4.11
C ALA A 49 2.86 4.98 -5.36
N GLU A 50 1.88 5.01 -6.26
CA GLU A 50 1.94 4.27 -7.54
C GLU A 50 3.17 4.66 -8.37
N SER A 51 3.46 5.95 -8.51
CA SER A 51 4.63 6.39 -9.26
C SER A 51 5.94 5.92 -8.63
N LEU A 52 6.01 5.81 -7.30
CA LEU A 52 7.20 5.34 -6.60
C LEU A 52 7.35 3.82 -6.76
N LEU A 53 6.27 3.05 -6.63
CA LEU A 53 6.27 1.62 -6.94
C LEU A 53 6.73 1.35 -8.37
N ARG A 54 6.20 2.12 -9.34
CA ARG A 54 6.59 2.00 -10.75
C ARG A 54 8.07 2.25 -10.98
N LYS A 55 8.66 3.25 -10.31
CA LYS A 55 10.11 3.52 -10.39
C LYS A 55 10.96 2.37 -9.85
N MET A 56 10.44 1.66 -8.84
CA MET A 56 11.05 0.44 -8.31
C MET A 56 10.73 -0.80 -9.18
N GLY A 57 10.02 -0.62 -10.30
CA GLY A 57 9.59 -1.70 -11.17
C GLY A 57 8.63 -2.68 -10.50
N ILE A 58 7.74 -2.18 -9.64
CA ILE A 58 6.65 -2.93 -9.02
C ILE A 58 5.34 -2.46 -9.67
N GLY A 59 4.64 -3.39 -10.31
CA GLY A 59 3.33 -3.13 -10.90
C GLY A 59 2.23 -2.99 -9.86
N SER A 60 1.36 -1.99 -10.04
CA SER A 60 0.19 -1.75 -9.19
C SER A 60 -0.97 -1.18 -10.00
N ARG A 61 -2.19 -1.25 -9.45
CA ARG A 61 -3.40 -0.65 -10.04
C ARG A 61 -4.16 0.17 -9.01
N ILE A 62 -4.74 1.29 -9.43
CA ILE A 62 -5.62 2.12 -8.60
C ILE A 62 -7.08 1.84 -8.93
N TYR A 63 -7.91 1.62 -7.91
CA TYR A 63 -9.37 1.52 -8.02
C TYR A 63 -10.03 2.59 -7.16
N ALA A 64 -11.09 3.22 -7.64
CA ALA A 64 -11.91 4.14 -6.86
C ALA A 64 -13.15 3.41 -6.35
N CYS A 65 -13.36 3.41 -5.03
CA CYS A 65 -14.49 2.78 -4.39
C CYS A 65 -15.37 3.84 -3.72
N ARG A 66 -16.65 3.91 -4.10
CA ARG A 66 -17.62 4.78 -3.47
C ARG A 66 -18.01 4.21 -2.10
N GLN A 67 -17.94 5.05 -1.08
CA GLN A 67 -18.27 4.71 0.29
C GLN A 67 -19.65 5.27 0.65
N PRO A 68 -20.40 4.60 1.55
CA PRO A 68 -21.59 5.16 2.16
C PRO A 68 -21.28 6.53 2.78
N SER A 69 -22.21 7.49 2.63
CA SER A 69 -22.06 8.82 3.24
C SER A 69 -22.18 8.78 4.76
N VAL A 70 -22.82 7.75 5.29
CA VAL A 70 -23.14 7.58 6.70
C VAL A 70 -22.69 6.20 7.14
N ILE A 71 -22.06 6.14 8.31
CA ILE A 71 -21.70 4.89 9.00
C ILE A 71 -22.36 4.92 10.37
N SER A 72 -23.01 3.82 10.73
CA SER A 72 -23.47 3.58 12.09
C SER A 72 -22.47 2.68 12.80
N ASP A 73 -22.06 3.08 14.00
CA ASP A 73 -21.33 2.16 14.88
C ASP A 73 -22.32 1.14 15.46
N PRO A 74 -22.15 -0.17 15.17
CA PRO A 74 -23.08 -1.20 15.63
C PRO A 74 -23.14 -1.30 17.16
N ARG A 75 -22.08 -0.89 17.88
CA ARG A 75 -22.03 -1.00 19.35
C ARG A 75 -22.69 0.18 20.04
N SER A 76 -22.33 1.41 19.66
CA SER A 76 -22.86 2.63 20.31
C SER A 76 -24.10 3.22 19.62
N ARG A 77 -24.49 2.71 18.44
CA ARG A 77 -25.50 3.27 17.54
C ARG A 77 -25.22 4.72 17.11
N LYS A 78 -24.01 5.23 17.34
CA LYS A 78 -23.61 6.58 16.90
C LYS A 78 -23.50 6.61 15.39
N ILE A 79 -24.00 7.69 14.82
CA ILE A 79 -24.00 7.95 13.38
C ILE A 79 -22.85 8.90 13.05
N TYR A 80 -22.00 8.49 12.12
CA TYR A 80 -20.86 9.25 11.63
C TYR A 80 -21.07 9.60 10.16
N VAL A 81 -20.96 10.88 9.83
CA VAL A 81 -21.01 11.36 8.45
C VAL A 81 -19.59 11.42 7.91
N ARG A 82 -19.35 10.76 6.78
CA ARG A 82 -18.04 10.81 6.12
C ARG A 82 -17.87 12.13 5.37
N ARG A 83 -16.76 12.82 5.64
CA ARG A 83 -16.34 13.99 4.85
C ARG A 83 -16.07 13.65 3.38
N TYR A 84 -15.48 12.49 3.11
CA TYR A 84 -15.14 12.03 1.76
C TYR A 84 -15.86 10.72 1.44
N ARG A 85 -16.46 10.66 0.24
CA ARG A 85 -17.25 9.52 -0.24
C ARG A 85 -16.50 8.59 -1.18
N THR A 86 -15.23 8.89 -1.47
CA THR A 86 -14.40 8.07 -2.36
C THR A 86 -13.16 7.63 -1.60
N LEU A 87 -12.94 6.32 -1.60
CA LEU A 87 -11.72 5.70 -1.10
C LEU A 87 -10.97 5.11 -2.30
N TYR A 88 -9.71 5.48 -2.46
CA TYR A 88 -8.88 5.00 -3.55
C TYR A 88 -8.00 3.87 -3.06
N HIS A 89 -8.04 2.72 -3.74
CA HIS A 89 -7.27 1.53 -3.43
C HIS A 89 -6.14 1.37 -4.43
N LEU A 90 -4.90 1.46 -3.98
CA LEU A 90 -3.73 0.98 -4.71
C LEU A 90 -3.53 -0.49 -4.39
N VAL A 91 -3.44 -1.32 -5.42
CA VAL A 91 -3.36 -2.78 -5.28
C VAL A 91 -2.12 -3.28 -6.01
N ILE A 92 -1.27 -3.99 -5.28
CA ILE A 92 -0.16 -4.77 -5.82
C ILE A 92 -0.62 -6.21 -5.89
N SER A 93 -0.57 -6.79 -7.09
CA SER A 93 -0.99 -8.15 -7.39
C SER A 93 0.09 -8.86 -8.19
N ARG A 94 -0.08 -10.18 -8.34
CA ARG A 94 0.88 -11.11 -8.96
C ARG A 94 2.10 -11.36 -8.07
N ARG A 95 2.59 -12.61 -8.14
CA ARG A 95 3.67 -13.11 -7.28
C ARG A 95 4.94 -12.27 -7.43
N GLU A 96 5.34 -11.96 -8.66
CA GLU A 96 6.58 -11.23 -8.94
C GLU A 96 6.62 -9.84 -8.28
N ASN A 97 5.52 -9.10 -8.32
CA ASN A 97 5.43 -7.77 -7.73
C ASN A 97 5.41 -7.83 -6.19
N ILE A 98 4.77 -8.86 -5.63
CA ILE A 98 4.64 -9.03 -4.18
C ILE A 98 5.97 -9.48 -3.57
N VAL A 99 6.68 -10.40 -4.23
CA VAL A 99 8.04 -10.81 -3.84
C VAL A 99 8.99 -9.62 -3.91
N LYS A 100 8.93 -8.84 -4.99
CA LYS A 100 9.76 -7.64 -5.13
C LYS A 100 9.43 -6.58 -4.09
N PHE A 101 8.14 -6.36 -3.81
CA PHE A 101 7.71 -5.49 -2.73
C PHE A 101 8.28 -5.96 -1.38
N ALA A 102 8.25 -7.27 -1.09
CA ALA A 102 8.77 -7.79 0.17
C ALA A 102 10.27 -7.55 0.34
N GLY A 103 11.06 -7.72 -0.72
CA GLY A 103 12.52 -7.51 -0.69
C GLY A 103 12.94 -6.04 -0.64
N GLU A 104 12.30 -5.18 -1.44
CA GLU A 104 12.73 -3.77 -1.61
C GLU A 104 12.08 -2.81 -0.61
N ILE A 105 10.87 -3.16 -0.15
CA ILE A 105 9.98 -2.27 0.61
C ILE A 105 9.61 -2.96 1.93
N GLY A 106 8.77 -4.00 1.88
CA GLY A 106 8.31 -4.78 3.02
C GLY A 106 7.32 -4.05 3.92
N PHE A 107 7.19 -4.47 5.18
CA PHE A 107 6.47 -3.74 6.24
C PHE A 107 7.39 -3.56 7.45
N ARG A 108 7.20 -2.51 8.25
CA ARG A 108 7.92 -2.38 9.53
C ARG A 108 7.13 -2.96 10.70
N ILE A 109 5.80 -2.80 10.67
CA ILE A 109 4.92 -3.29 11.73
C ILE A 109 4.89 -4.82 11.71
N ARG A 110 5.19 -5.44 12.86
CA ARG A 110 5.31 -6.90 13.03
C ARG A 110 4.13 -7.69 12.44
N ARG A 111 2.89 -7.37 12.82
CA ARG A 111 1.68 -8.04 12.32
C ARG A 111 1.57 -8.06 10.79
N LYS A 112 2.00 -6.97 10.12
CA LYS A 112 1.92 -6.83 8.66
C LYS A 112 3.06 -7.58 7.97
N ARG A 113 4.22 -7.64 8.63
CA ARG A 113 5.34 -8.50 8.21
C ARG A 113 4.96 -9.96 8.26
N GLU A 114 4.42 -10.42 9.38
CA GLU A 114 3.97 -11.81 9.56
C GLU A 114 2.94 -12.19 8.48
N ALA A 115 1.94 -11.32 8.22
CA ALA A 115 0.97 -11.55 7.15
C ALA A 115 1.62 -11.63 5.74
N LEU A 116 2.62 -10.78 5.47
CA LEU A 116 3.36 -10.82 4.20
C LEU A 116 4.21 -12.09 4.08
N GLU A 117 4.88 -12.50 5.15
CA GLU A 117 5.67 -13.74 5.22
C GLU A 117 4.76 -14.97 5.02
N ASN A 118 3.58 -14.99 5.65
CA ASN A 118 2.58 -16.04 5.44
C ASN A 118 2.10 -16.10 3.99
N LEU A 119 1.78 -14.96 3.40
CA LEU A 119 1.41 -14.87 1.98
C LEU A 119 2.51 -15.43 1.08
N LEU A 120 3.77 -15.11 1.34
CA LEU A 120 4.91 -15.62 0.57
C LEU A 120 5.10 -17.13 0.73
N ARG A 121 4.87 -17.67 1.93
CA ARG A 121 4.92 -19.13 2.17
C ARG A 121 3.87 -19.88 1.35
N LYS A 122 2.67 -19.32 1.20
CA LYS A 122 1.60 -19.95 0.40
C LYS A 122 2.00 -20.16 -1.06
N TYR A 123 2.73 -19.22 -1.66
CA TYR A 123 3.27 -19.39 -3.01
C TYR A 123 4.26 -20.55 -3.18
N ASN A 124 4.86 -21.02 -2.08
CA ASN A 124 5.79 -22.14 -2.10
C ASN A 124 5.12 -23.48 -1.78
N SER A 125 3.89 -23.45 -1.22
CA SER A 125 3.12 -24.66 -0.89
C SER A 125 2.11 -25.06 -1.97
N GLU A 126 1.74 -24.17 -2.88
CA GLU A 126 0.90 -24.51 -4.03
C GLU A 126 1.78 -24.99 -5.20
N PRO A 127 1.58 -26.23 -5.72
CA PRO A 127 2.23 -26.65 -6.95
C PRO A 127 1.74 -25.77 -8.10
N THR A 128 2.68 -25.25 -8.88
CA THR A 128 2.44 -24.33 -10.01
C THR A 128 1.72 -25.00 -11.17
#